data_AF-A0A5X9FJT8-F1
#
_entry.id   AF-A0A5X9FJT8-F1
#
_cell.length_a   1.000
_cell.length_b   1.000
_cell.length_c   1.000
_cell.angle_alpha   90.00
_cell.angle_beta   90.00
_cell.angle_gamma   90.00
#
_symmetry.space_group_name_H-M   'P 1'
#
loop_
_entity.id
_entity.type
_entity.pdbx_description
1 polymer ?
#
loop_
_entity_poly.entity_id
_entity_poly.type
_entity_poly.pdbx_seq_one_letter_code
_entity_poly.pdbx_strand_id
1 'polypeptide(L)'
;MAALFALSWIKHPLNAEWGKMYRKLYQEQAEAEADRFLYQFYQNLDAGLGKAIEDQVDLLEAMLLRTKLIELSSKRSAQNKMNELLQFMHDELSTMMIRELLVCADILFREGKSQMSQKLDGLQKKKRPFDELRNCARDLNMLRSMDQLTNSISDHTNSSFYIANLITFDRDIIDIIQLTELRAIALRRSSSDAFPIYNQQLDIWLSEKLGEKRLSGLENIFRKDGFDIRSRARSRSNVKTILQEDRQKLACIIEKINS
;
A
#
# COMPACT_ATOMS: atom_id res chain seq x y z
N MET A 1 -17.66 -14.68 7.65
CA MET A 1 -18.12 -14.31 6.30
C MET A 1 -19.56 -14.76 6.07
N ALA A 2 -19.91 -16.05 6.27
CA ALA A 2 -21.28 -16.58 6.14
C ALA A 2 -22.38 -15.72 6.79
N ALA A 3 -22.21 -15.33 8.06
CA ALA A 3 -23.18 -14.50 8.78
C ALA A 3 -23.55 -13.16 8.08
N LEU A 4 -22.67 -12.61 7.21
CA LEU A 4 -22.96 -11.38 6.46
C LEU A 4 -24.11 -11.58 5.47
N PHE A 5 -24.21 -12.75 4.82
CA PHE A 5 -25.29 -13.05 3.87
C PHE A 5 -26.65 -13.12 4.58
N ALA A 6 -26.66 -13.62 5.82
CA ALA A 6 -27.86 -13.70 6.64
C ALA A 6 -28.36 -12.35 7.20
N LEU A 7 -27.57 -11.27 7.11
CA LEU A 7 -27.98 -9.95 7.59
C LEU A 7 -29.27 -9.45 6.92
N SER A 8 -29.45 -9.74 5.63
CA SER A 8 -30.65 -9.36 4.89
C SER A 8 -31.84 -10.29 5.13
N TRP A 9 -31.60 -11.51 5.64
CA TRP A 9 -32.63 -12.53 5.84
C TRP A 9 -33.29 -12.43 7.21
N ILE A 10 -32.53 -12.02 8.22
CA ILE A 10 -33.02 -11.90 9.61
C ILE A 10 -33.31 -10.43 9.91
N LYS A 11 -34.59 -10.06 9.86
CA LYS A 11 -35.07 -8.72 10.23
C LYS A 11 -35.17 -8.56 11.76
N HIS A 12 -34.05 -8.71 12.46
CA HIS A 12 -33.95 -8.56 13.91
C HIS A 12 -32.68 -7.76 14.26
N PRO A 13 -32.66 -6.98 15.36
CA PRO A 13 -31.44 -6.31 15.80
C PRO A 13 -30.28 -7.28 16.02
N LEU A 14 -29.05 -6.87 15.67
CA LEU A 14 -27.81 -7.64 15.84
C LEU A 14 -27.47 -7.83 17.32
N ASN A 15 -28.12 -8.81 17.95
CA ASN A 15 -27.97 -9.16 19.36
C ASN A 15 -27.92 -10.69 19.54
N ALA A 16 -27.95 -11.15 20.79
CA ALA A 16 -27.88 -12.58 21.11
C ALA A 16 -29.00 -13.41 20.46
N GLU A 17 -30.20 -12.84 20.32
CA GLU A 17 -31.35 -13.52 19.70
C GLU A 17 -31.17 -13.65 18.19
N TRP A 18 -30.64 -12.61 17.51
CA TRP A 18 -30.23 -12.73 16.11
C TRP A 18 -29.23 -13.87 15.91
N GLY A 19 -28.24 -13.98 16.81
CA GLY A 19 -27.24 -15.05 16.76
C GLY A 19 -27.83 -16.44 16.93
N LYS A 20 -28.86 -16.60 17.78
CA LYS A 20 -29.59 -17.87 17.93
C LYS A 20 -30.40 -18.20 16.68
N MET A 21 -31.11 -17.22 16.11
CA MET A 21 -31.89 -17.39 14.89
C MET A 21 -31.01 -17.78 13.70
N TYR A 22 -29.87 -17.09 13.52
CA TYR A 22 -28.88 -17.40 12.50
C TYR A 22 -28.42 -18.86 12.59
N ARG A 23 -27.91 -19.28 13.75
CA ARG A 23 -27.39 -20.65 13.95
C ARG A 23 -28.45 -21.73 13.74
N LYS A 24 -29.70 -21.46 14.13
CA LYS A 24 -30.77 -22.46 14.04
C LYS A 24 -31.39 -22.58 12.65
N LEU A 25 -31.52 -21.48 11.91
CA LEU A 25 -32.38 -21.43 10.72
C LEU A 25 -31.62 -21.12 9.42
N TYR A 26 -30.48 -20.43 9.48
CA TYR A 26 -29.86 -19.84 8.30
C TYR A 26 -28.37 -20.17 8.14
N GLN A 27 -27.75 -20.84 9.10
CA GLN A 27 -26.31 -21.12 9.07
C GLN A 27 -25.90 -21.91 7.82
N GLU A 28 -26.54 -23.05 7.56
CA GLU A 28 -26.19 -23.93 6.44
C GLU A 28 -26.38 -23.22 5.08
N GLN A 29 -27.49 -22.47 4.92
CA GLN A 29 -27.72 -21.67 3.73
C GLN A 29 -26.68 -20.55 3.57
N ALA A 30 -26.32 -19.87 4.65
CA ALA A 30 -25.33 -18.80 4.65
C ALA A 30 -23.92 -19.31 4.35
N GLU A 31 -23.58 -20.51 4.84
CA GLU A 31 -22.31 -21.20 4.55
C GLU A 31 -22.25 -21.61 3.08
N ALA A 32 -23.32 -22.17 2.52
CA ALA A 32 -23.39 -22.51 1.10
C ALA A 32 -23.23 -21.29 0.17
N GLU A 33 -23.81 -20.14 0.52
CA GLU A 33 -23.60 -18.90 -0.23
C GLU A 33 -22.17 -18.36 -0.08
N ALA A 34 -21.60 -18.45 1.13
CA ALA A 34 -20.21 -18.08 1.35
C ALA A 34 -19.25 -18.96 0.55
N ASP A 35 -19.50 -20.27 0.45
CA ASP A 35 -18.69 -21.20 -0.32
C ASP A 35 -18.75 -20.87 -1.82
N ARG A 36 -19.95 -20.56 -2.35
CA ARG A 36 -20.09 -20.10 -3.75
C ARG A 36 -19.32 -18.81 -4.01
N PHE A 37 -19.45 -17.84 -3.10
CA PHE A 37 -18.71 -16.58 -3.19
C PHE A 37 -17.20 -16.80 -3.17
N LEU A 38 -16.69 -17.63 -2.24
CA LEU A 38 -15.27 -17.96 -2.15
C LEU A 38 -14.80 -18.71 -3.40
N TYR A 39 -15.58 -19.65 -3.90
CA TYR A 39 -15.27 -20.37 -5.14
C TYR A 39 -15.11 -19.40 -6.33
N GLN A 40 -16.06 -18.47 -6.51
CA GLN A 40 -15.94 -17.43 -7.54
C GLN A 40 -14.73 -16.53 -7.32
N PHE A 41 -14.44 -16.18 -6.07
CA PHE A 41 -13.25 -15.39 -5.74
C PHE A 41 -11.95 -16.12 -6.13
N TYR A 42 -11.83 -17.42 -5.83
CA TYR A 42 -10.68 -18.22 -6.25
C TYR A 42 -10.57 -18.32 -7.77
N GLN A 43 -11.69 -18.52 -8.48
CA GLN A 43 -11.70 -18.48 -9.94
C GLN A 43 -11.19 -17.13 -10.48
N ASN A 44 -11.61 -16.02 -9.88
CA ASN A 44 -11.14 -14.69 -10.27
C ASN A 44 -9.63 -14.49 -9.97
N LEU A 45 -9.15 -15.01 -8.84
CA LEU A 45 -7.72 -15.02 -8.52
C LEU A 45 -6.91 -15.71 -9.62
N ASP A 46 -7.33 -16.90 -10.03
CA ASP A 46 -6.69 -17.69 -11.08
C ASP A 46 -6.83 -17.03 -12.47
N ALA A 47 -7.94 -16.37 -12.73
CA ALA A 47 -8.20 -15.64 -13.97
C ALA A 47 -7.40 -14.34 -14.14
N GLY A 48 -6.57 -13.98 -13.14
CA GLY A 48 -5.61 -12.89 -13.25
C GLY A 48 -5.67 -11.85 -12.14
N LEU A 49 -6.69 -11.86 -11.28
CA LEU A 49 -6.74 -10.97 -10.12
C LEU A 49 -5.55 -11.20 -9.18
N GLY A 50 -5.17 -12.47 -8.95
CA GLY A 50 -4.02 -12.80 -8.12
C GLY A 50 -2.73 -12.21 -8.67
N LYS A 51 -2.51 -12.31 -9.98
CA LYS A 51 -1.36 -11.68 -10.65
C LYS A 51 -1.38 -10.16 -10.54
N ALA A 52 -2.55 -9.53 -10.66
CA ALA A 52 -2.68 -8.08 -10.52
C ALA A 52 -2.35 -7.61 -9.10
N ILE A 53 -2.76 -8.36 -8.07
CA ILE A 53 -2.40 -8.11 -6.68
C ILE A 53 -0.89 -8.25 -6.48
N GLU A 54 -0.29 -9.34 -6.96
CA GLU A 54 1.15 -9.56 -6.82
C GLU A 54 1.97 -8.49 -7.58
N ASP A 55 1.52 -8.05 -8.76
CA ASP A 55 2.15 -6.95 -9.50
C ASP A 55 2.08 -5.62 -8.71
N GLN A 56 1.05 -5.38 -7.88
CA GLN A 56 0.97 -4.22 -6.99
C GLN A 56 1.91 -4.38 -5.78
N VAL A 57 1.95 -5.56 -5.16
CA VAL A 57 2.88 -5.85 -4.06
C VAL A 57 4.34 -5.73 -4.53
N ASP A 58 4.64 -6.16 -5.76
CA ASP A 58 5.95 -5.99 -6.41
C ASP A 58 6.36 -4.50 -6.47
N LEU A 59 5.45 -3.63 -6.89
CA LEU A 59 5.68 -2.19 -6.94
C LEU A 59 5.99 -1.60 -5.55
N LEU A 60 5.25 -2.04 -4.52
CA LEU A 60 5.42 -1.59 -3.14
C LEU A 60 6.72 -2.10 -2.53
N GLU A 61 7.08 -3.35 -2.80
CA GLU A 61 8.33 -3.93 -2.35
C GLU A 61 9.53 -3.24 -3.00
N ALA A 62 9.44 -2.84 -4.28
CA ALA A 62 10.50 -2.12 -4.97
C ALA A 62 10.82 -0.79 -4.27
N MET A 63 9.78 -0.07 -3.83
CA MET A 63 9.93 1.15 -3.03
C MET A 63 10.63 0.89 -1.69
N LEU A 64 10.23 -0.16 -0.96
CA LEU A 64 10.83 -0.50 0.33
C LEU A 64 12.29 -0.98 0.18
N LEU A 65 12.56 -1.81 -0.82
CA LEU A 65 13.91 -2.30 -1.15
C LEU A 65 14.84 -1.14 -1.49
N ARG A 66 14.44 -0.26 -2.40
CA ARG A 66 15.25 0.92 -2.76
C ARG A 66 15.49 1.81 -1.55
N THR A 67 14.47 2.02 -0.72
CA THR A 67 14.61 2.77 0.55
C THR A 67 15.68 2.15 1.45
N LYS A 68 15.65 0.82 1.67
CA LYS A 68 16.65 0.13 2.49
C LYS A 68 18.04 0.13 1.86
N LEU A 69 18.15 0.02 0.54
CA LEU A 69 19.41 0.17 -0.17
C LEU A 69 20.01 1.55 0.08
N ILE A 70 19.24 2.61 -0.14
CA ILE A 70 19.67 4.00 0.12
C ILE A 70 20.06 4.19 1.58
N GLU A 71 19.27 3.63 2.50
CA GLU A 71 19.52 3.76 3.93
C GLU A 71 20.86 3.13 4.33
N LEU A 72 21.13 1.89 3.88
CA LEU A 72 22.28 1.09 4.29
C LEU A 72 23.55 1.41 3.49
N SER A 73 23.44 1.79 2.21
CA SER A 73 24.59 2.04 1.34
C SER A 73 25.18 3.45 1.47
N SER A 74 24.45 4.39 2.08
CA SER A 74 24.84 5.80 2.11
C SER A 74 24.96 6.37 3.52
N LYS A 75 26.03 7.14 3.77
CA LYS A 75 26.20 7.96 4.98
C LYS A 75 25.61 9.37 4.82
N ARG A 76 24.99 9.69 3.69
CA ARG A 76 24.36 10.99 3.44
C ARG A 76 23.20 11.24 4.41
N SER A 77 22.86 12.52 4.60
CA SER A 77 21.73 12.92 5.44
C SER A 77 20.40 12.36 4.92
N ALA A 78 19.42 12.23 5.81
CA ALA A 78 18.09 11.72 5.47
C ALA A 78 17.43 12.53 4.33
N GLN A 79 17.66 13.84 4.26
CA GLN A 79 17.16 14.71 3.20
C GLN A 79 17.73 14.35 1.83
N ASN A 80 19.04 14.06 1.76
CA ASN A 80 19.66 13.64 0.50
C ASN A 80 19.18 12.23 0.09
N LYS A 81 18.98 11.34 1.05
CA LYS A 81 18.42 10.00 0.83
C LYS A 81 16.98 10.06 0.31
N MET A 82 16.15 10.92 0.89
CA MET A 82 14.78 11.13 0.45
C MET A 82 14.71 11.77 -0.94
N ASN A 83 15.61 12.72 -1.24
CA ASN A 83 15.76 13.29 -2.58
C ASN A 83 16.08 12.21 -3.63
N GLU A 84 17.02 11.32 -3.31
CA GLU A 84 17.37 10.17 -4.16
C GLU A 84 16.19 9.22 -4.35
N LEU A 85 15.41 8.96 -3.30
CA LEU A 85 14.21 8.13 -3.41
C LEU A 85 13.15 8.77 -4.32
N LEU A 86 12.95 10.09 -4.24
CA LEU A 86 12.05 10.83 -5.14
C LEU A 86 12.50 10.79 -6.60
N GLN A 87 13.81 10.87 -6.85
CA GLN A 87 14.38 10.71 -8.18
C GLN A 87 14.17 9.28 -8.70
N PHE A 88 14.42 8.26 -7.87
CA PHE A 88 14.12 6.87 -8.20
C PHE A 88 12.65 6.66 -8.60
N MET A 89 11.71 7.23 -7.83
CA MET A 89 10.27 7.16 -8.14
C MET A 89 9.94 7.76 -9.51
N HIS A 90 10.66 8.82 -9.89
CA HIS A 90 10.47 9.51 -11.16
C HIS A 90 11.11 8.79 -12.34
N ASP A 91 12.41 8.50 -12.23
CA ASP A 91 13.28 8.16 -13.35
C ASP A 91 13.30 6.65 -13.60
N GLU A 92 13.33 5.85 -12.54
CA GLU A 92 13.44 4.39 -12.62
C GLU A 92 12.06 3.72 -12.49
N LEU A 93 11.32 4.01 -11.41
CA LEU A 93 10.04 3.36 -11.13
C LEU A 93 8.88 3.92 -11.98
N SER A 94 9.06 5.14 -12.50
CA SER A 94 8.05 5.87 -13.28
C SER A 94 6.68 5.98 -12.57
N THR A 95 6.64 5.95 -11.24
CA THR A 95 5.41 5.95 -10.45
C THR A 95 5.57 6.76 -9.18
N MET A 96 4.72 7.77 -9.00
CA MET A 96 4.67 8.51 -7.74
C MET A 96 3.76 7.78 -6.75
N MET A 97 4.31 7.51 -5.57
CA MET A 97 3.74 6.70 -4.51
C MET A 97 3.81 7.49 -3.20
N ILE A 98 3.01 8.56 -3.09
CA ILE A 98 3.09 9.52 -1.98
C ILE A 98 2.81 8.87 -0.62
N ARG A 99 1.80 8.00 -0.53
CA ARG A 99 1.50 7.25 0.70
C ARG A 99 2.72 6.48 1.18
N GLU A 100 3.36 5.76 0.26
CA GLU A 100 4.52 4.95 0.58
C GLU A 100 5.77 5.80 0.82
N LEU A 101 5.89 6.97 0.19
CA LEU A 101 6.95 7.94 0.47
C LEU A 101 6.87 8.44 1.91
N LEU A 102 5.68 8.69 2.46
CA LEU A 102 5.51 9.08 3.87
C LEU A 102 6.06 7.99 4.80
N VAL A 103 5.76 6.72 4.50
CA VAL A 103 6.27 5.55 5.25
C VAL A 103 7.79 5.39 5.07
N CYS A 104 8.30 5.54 3.86
CA CYS A 104 9.74 5.46 3.59
C CYS A 104 10.51 6.62 4.26
N ALA A 105 9.89 7.80 4.40
CA ALA A 105 10.49 8.91 5.14
C ALA A 105 10.60 8.59 6.63
N ASP A 106 9.61 7.92 7.25
CA ASP A 106 9.71 7.45 8.64
C ASP A 106 10.95 6.54 8.85
N ILE A 107 11.25 5.67 7.88
CA ILE A 107 12.46 4.83 7.85
C ILE A 107 13.73 5.68 7.69
N LEU A 108 13.82 6.51 6.64
CA LEU A 108 15.04 7.25 6.31
C LEU A 108 15.42 8.30 7.37
N PHE A 109 14.43 8.91 8.01
CA PHE A 109 14.61 9.90 9.07
C PHE A 109 14.65 9.28 10.47
N ARG A 110 14.42 7.96 10.59
CA ARG A 110 14.41 7.22 11.86
C ARG A 110 13.45 7.83 12.88
N GLU A 111 12.26 8.22 12.43
CA GLU A 111 11.28 8.85 13.33
C GLU A 111 10.55 7.83 14.22
N GLY A 112 10.51 6.56 13.80
CA GLY A 112 9.95 5.45 14.58
C GLY A 112 8.44 5.53 14.78
N LYS A 113 7.73 6.26 13.90
CA LYS A 113 6.29 6.52 13.97
C LYS A 113 5.44 5.32 13.53
N SER A 114 6.04 4.33 12.88
CA SER A 114 5.34 3.11 12.46
C SER A 114 6.04 1.85 12.94
N GLN A 115 5.25 0.83 13.32
CA GLN A 115 5.77 -0.53 13.51
C GLN A 115 6.56 -1.02 12.30
N MET A 116 6.19 -0.61 11.08
CA MET A 116 6.94 -0.97 9.87
C MET A 116 8.37 -0.46 9.91
N SER A 117 8.61 0.81 10.27
CA SER A 117 9.98 1.34 10.35
C SER A 117 10.78 0.64 11.45
N GLN A 118 10.14 0.28 12.56
CA GLN A 118 10.76 -0.50 13.64
C GLN A 118 11.10 -1.93 13.20
N LYS A 119 10.19 -2.61 12.48
CA LYS A 119 10.44 -3.94 11.90
C LYS A 119 11.57 -3.89 10.88
N LEU A 120 11.64 -2.85 10.07
CA LEU A 120 12.69 -2.72 9.06
C LEU A 120 13.99 -2.14 9.65
N ASP A 121 14.00 -1.68 10.90
CA ASP A 121 15.24 -1.33 11.59
C ASP A 121 16.07 -2.60 11.84
N GLY A 122 17.38 -2.49 11.61
CA GLY A 122 18.28 -3.63 11.70
C GLY A 122 17.96 -4.79 10.75
N LEU A 123 17.27 -4.55 9.62
CA LEU A 123 16.88 -5.57 8.64
C LEU A 123 18.00 -6.56 8.29
N GLN A 124 19.24 -6.08 8.14
CA GLN A 124 20.42 -6.88 7.81
C GLN A 124 20.77 -7.97 8.84
N LYS A 125 20.25 -7.84 10.07
CA LYS A 125 20.45 -8.81 11.17
C LYS A 125 19.34 -9.85 11.24
N LYS A 126 18.26 -9.69 10.46
CA LYS A 126 17.13 -10.62 10.48
C LYS A 126 17.45 -11.90 9.72
N LYS A 127 16.88 -13.02 10.16
CA LYS A 127 17.07 -14.34 9.53
C LYS A 127 16.53 -14.40 8.09
N ARG A 128 15.43 -13.69 7.82
CA ARG A 128 14.75 -13.67 6.52
C ARG A 128 14.40 -12.23 6.11
N PRO A 129 15.38 -11.42 5.72
CA PRO A 129 15.18 -9.98 5.48
C PRO A 129 14.23 -9.71 4.31
N PHE A 130 14.24 -10.54 3.27
CA PHE A 130 13.37 -10.36 2.11
C PHE A 130 11.91 -10.75 2.40
N ASP A 131 11.67 -11.76 3.24
CA ASP A 131 10.31 -12.10 3.68
C ASP A 131 9.69 -10.96 4.48
N GLU A 132 10.47 -10.32 5.35
CA GLU A 132 10.03 -9.16 6.13
C GLU A 132 9.66 -7.97 5.23
N LEU A 133 10.50 -7.66 4.24
CA LEU A 133 10.20 -6.64 3.24
C LEU A 133 8.92 -6.96 2.45
N ARG A 134 8.75 -8.21 2.02
CA ARG A 134 7.55 -8.65 1.28
C ARG A 134 6.30 -8.54 2.14
N ASN A 135 6.37 -8.89 3.42
CA ASN A 135 5.25 -8.76 4.34
C ASN A 135 4.86 -7.30 4.54
N CYS A 136 5.83 -6.41 4.77
CA CYS A 136 5.57 -4.97 4.84
C CYS A 136 4.96 -4.42 3.53
N ALA A 137 5.41 -4.89 2.36
CA ALA A 137 4.82 -4.51 1.08
C ALA A 137 3.35 -4.96 0.96
N ARG A 138 2.98 -6.13 1.50
CA ARG A 138 1.58 -6.60 1.56
C ARG A 138 0.73 -5.76 2.50
N ASP A 139 1.28 -5.34 3.64
CA ASP A 139 0.58 -4.44 4.59
C ASP A 139 0.23 -3.11 3.91
N LEU A 140 1.18 -2.53 3.15
CA LEU A 140 0.93 -1.33 2.34
C LEU A 140 -0.11 -1.58 1.25
N ASN A 141 -0.06 -2.75 0.61
CA ASN A 141 -0.99 -3.11 -0.46
C ASN A 141 -2.43 -3.19 0.04
N MET A 142 -2.63 -3.62 1.28
CA MET A 142 -3.95 -3.69 1.87
C MET A 142 -4.64 -2.32 1.88
N LEU A 143 -3.92 -1.27 2.30
CA LEU A 143 -4.46 0.10 2.32
C LEU A 143 -4.73 0.65 0.92
N ARG A 144 -3.81 0.40 -0.02
CA ARG A 144 -4.02 0.73 -1.44
C ARG A 144 -5.25 0.05 -2.02
N SER A 145 -5.44 -1.22 -1.70
CA SER A 145 -6.59 -2.01 -2.14
C SER A 145 -7.88 -1.45 -1.54
N MET A 146 -7.87 -1.04 -0.27
CA MET A 146 -9.03 -0.40 0.35
C MET A 146 -9.40 0.94 -0.31
N ASP A 147 -8.42 1.78 -0.65
CA ASP A 147 -8.67 3.02 -1.40
C ASP A 147 -9.33 2.71 -2.76
N GLN A 148 -8.88 1.67 -3.46
CA GLN A 148 -9.46 1.24 -4.74
C GLN A 148 -10.88 0.67 -4.58
N LEU A 149 -11.12 -0.09 -3.50
CA LEU A 149 -12.44 -0.60 -3.15
C LEU A 149 -13.41 0.49 -2.72
N THR A 150 -12.92 1.69 -2.38
CA THR A 150 -13.77 2.83 -2.02
C THR A 150 -14.51 3.42 -3.24
N ASN A 151 -14.21 2.95 -4.45
CA ASN A 151 -14.95 3.28 -5.65
C ASN A 151 -15.82 2.10 -6.09
N SER A 152 -17.11 2.36 -6.28
CA SER A 152 -17.97 1.45 -7.02
C SER A 152 -17.49 1.41 -8.47
N ILE A 153 -16.86 0.29 -8.87
CA ILE A 153 -17.00 -0.12 -10.26
C ILE A 153 -18.50 -0.15 -10.52
N SER A 154 -18.94 0.37 -11.66
CA SER A 154 -20.29 0.13 -12.15
C SER A 154 -20.47 -1.37 -12.34
N ASP A 155 -20.72 -2.10 -11.26
CA ASP A 155 -21.63 -3.20 -11.34
C ASP A 155 -22.92 -2.62 -11.92
N HIS A 156 -23.63 -3.37 -12.75
CA HIS A 156 -24.84 -2.89 -13.43
C HIS A 156 -25.99 -2.51 -12.46
N THR A 157 -25.69 -2.34 -11.17
CA THR A 157 -26.56 -1.97 -10.07
C THR A 157 -26.55 -0.48 -9.76
N ASN A 158 -25.65 0.33 -10.38
CA ASN A 158 -25.52 1.77 -10.12
C ASN A 158 -25.27 2.11 -8.64
N SER A 159 -24.73 1.17 -7.86
CA SER A 159 -24.44 1.41 -6.44
C SER A 159 -23.22 2.34 -6.32
N SER A 160 -23.26 3.29 -5.39
CA SER A 160 -22.08 4.05 -4.98
C SER A 160 -21.88 3.82 -3.49
N PHE A 161 -20.77 3.19 -3.11
CA PHE A 161 -20.42 2.96 -1.71
C PHE A 161 -19.07 3.60 -1.41
N TYR A 162 -18.94 4.10 -0.18
CA TYR A 162 -17.74 4.73 0.34
C TYR A 162 -17.41 4.09 1.69
N ILE A 163 -16.18 3.64 1.88
CA ILE A 163 -15.72 3.11 3.18
C ILE A 163 -15.36 4.32 4.05
N ALA A 164 -16.30 4.73 4.91
CA ALA A 164 -16.11 5.93 5.74
C ALA A 164 -15.19 5.71 6.94
N ASN A 165 -15.13 4.49 7.47
CA ASN A 165 -14.32 4.16 8.64
C ASN A 165 -13.73 2.76 8.48
N LEU A 166 -12.45 2.60 8.79
CA LEU A 166 -11.82 1.30 9.02
C LEU A 166 -11.65 1.08 10.51
N ILE A 167 -12.17 -0.03 11.01
CA ILE A 167 -11.89 -0.49 12.37
C ILE A 167 -10.94 -1.68 12.24
N THR A 168 -9.73 -1.53 12.77
CA THR A 168 -8.73 -2.59 12.85
C THR A 168 -8.11 -2.61 14.23
N PHE A 169 -7.72 -3.80 14.68
CA PHE A 169 -6.92 -4.00 15.90
C PHE A 169 -5.45 -4.28 15.57
N ASP A 170 -5.14 -4.37 14.28
CA ASP A 170 -3.78 -4.57 13.79
C ASP A 170 -3.00 -3.27 13.92
N ARG A 171 -2.03 -3.25 14.85
CA ARG A 171 -1.19 -2.09 15.12
C ARG A 171 -0.34 -1.68 13.93
N ASP A 172 0.10 -2.64 13.11
CA ASP A 172 0.89 -2.33 11.92
C ASP A 172 0.09 -1.46 10.95
N ILE A 173 -1.20 -1.79 10.79
CA ILE A 173 -2.11 -1.06 9.93
C ILE A 173 -2.54 0.26 10.56
N ILE A 174 -2.80 0.30 11.87
CA ILE A 174 -3.17 1.54 12.59
C ILE A 174 -2.09 2.61 12.39
N ASP A 175 -0.82 2.26 12.63
CA ASP A 175 0.28 3.23 12.55
C ASP A 175 0.43 3.77 11.12
N ILE A 176 0.28 2.93 10.09
CA ILE A 176 0.36 3.38 8.70
C ILE A 176 -0.83 4.28 8.37
N ILE A 177 -2.04 3.97 8.83
CA ILE A 177 -3.22 4.82 8.64
C ILE A 177 -3.01 6.19 9.29
N GLN A 178 -2.48 6.23 10.51
CA GLN A 178 -2.18 7.48 11.20
C GLN A 178 -1.08 8.28 10.50
N LEU A 179 -0.01 7.62 10.06
CA LEU A 179 1.09 8.25 9.33
C LEU A 179 0.65 8.79 7.96
N THR A 180 -0.35 8.15 7.36
CA THR A 180 -0.84 8.46 6.01
C THR A 180 -2.30 8.90 6.01
N GLU A 181 -2.70 9.58 7.09
CA GLU A 181 -4.07 9.98 7.34
C GLU A 181 -4.65 10.77 6.17
N LEU A 182 -5.85 10.38 5.76
CA LEU A 182 -6.58 11.04 4.69
C LEU A 182 -7.63 11.97 5.25
N ARG A 183 -7.70 13.18 4.70
CA ARG A 183 -8.80 14.12 4.91
C ARG A 183 -9.99 13.79 4.00
N ALA A 184 -9.71 13.31 2.79
CA ALA A 184 -10.72 12.95 1.81
C ALA A 184 -10.16 12.01 0.74
N ILE A 185 -11.03 11.40 -0.06
CA ILE A 185 -10.68 10.68 -1.29
C ILE A 185 -11.56 11.23 -2.41
N ALA A 186 -10.95 11.68 -3.51
CA ALA A 186 -11.71 12.05 -4.71
C ALA A 186 -11.87 10.81 -5.60
N LEU A 187 -13.12 10.51 -5.95
CA LEU A 187 -13.49 9.33 -6.73
C LEU A 187 -13.91 9.76 -8.14
N ARG A 188 -13.32 9.13 -9.16
CA ARG A 188 -13.71 9.41 -10.54
C ARG A 188 -14.79 8.42 -10.97
N ARG A 189 -16.04 8.87 -11.09
CA ARG A 189 -17.22 8.00 -11.39
C ARG A 189 -17.11 7.15 -12.65
N SER A 190 -16.35 7.58 -13.65
CA SER A 190 -16.20 6.87 -14.93
C SER A 190 -15.06 5.84 -14.94
N SER A 191 -14.38 5.64 -13.81
CA SER A 191 -13.24 4.73 -13.67
C SER A 191 -13.16 4.19 -12.25
N SER A 192 -12.29 3.23 -11.98
CA SER A 192 -11.95 2.82 -10.61
C SER A 192 -10.89 3.73 -9.96
N ASP A 193 -10.56 4.88 -10.56
CA ASP A 193 -9.52 5.77 -10.04
C ASP A 193 -9.96 6.45 -8.73
N ALA A 194 -9.11 6.37 -7.72
CA ALA A 194 -9.24 7.04 -6.43
C ALA A 194 -8.02 7.94 -6.20
N PHE A 195 -8.27 9.18 -5.80
CA PHE A 195 -7.23 10.18 -5.54
C PHE A 195 -7.25 10.56 -4.06
N PRO A 196 -6.29 10.06 -3.25
CA PRO A 196 -6.22 10.37 -1.83
C PRO A 196 -5.84 11.84 -1.61
N ILE A 197 -6.56 12.50 -0.71
CA ILE A 197 -6.25 13.85 -0.21
C ILE A 197 -5.81 13.68 1.24
N TYR A 198 -4.51 13.80 1.47
CA TYR A 198 -3.91 13.64 2.80
C TYR A 198 -4.32 14.76 3.75
N ASN A 199 -4.40 14.43 5.05
CA ASN A 199 -4.64 15.41 6.10
C ASN A 199 -3.44 16.37 6.25
N GLN A 200 -2.24 15.84 6.04
CA GLN A 200 -1.02 16.63 5.98
C GLN A 200 -0.91 17.40 4.65
N GLN A 201 -0.51 18.66 4.72
CA GLN A 201 -0.18 19.48 3.56
C GLN A 201 1.16 19.01 2.97
N LEU A 202 1.10 18.34 1.82
CA LEU A 202 2.24 17.63 1.22
C LEU A 202 3.38 18.58 0.80
N ASP A 203 3.05 19.77 0.32
CA ASP A 203 4.00 20.80 -0.08
C ASP A 203 4.80 21.33 1.12
N ILE A 204 4.12 21.63 2.22
CA ILE A 204 4.74 22.04 3.48
C ILE A 204 5.62 20.90 4.01
N TRP A 205 5.08 19.68 4.07
CA TRP A 205 5.83 18.52 4.55
C TRP A 205 7.07 18.22 3.72
N LEU A 206 6.97 18.27 2.38
CA LEU A 206 8.12 18.10 1.49
C LEU A 206 9.17 19.20 1.72
N SER A 207 8.73 20.45 1.92
CA SER A 207 9.63 21.56 2.21
C SER A 207 10.37 21.37 3.53
N GLU A 208 9.66 20.96 4.59
CA GLU A 208 10.24 20.65 5.90
C GLU A 208 11.25 19.49 5.82
N LYS A 209 10.93 18.45 5.04
CA LYS A 209 11.79 17.26 4.91
C LYS A 209 12.99 17.47 4.02
N LEU A 210 12.87 18.17 2.89
CA LEU A 210 13.95 18.30 1.90
C LEU A 210 14.73 19.61 2.02
N GLY A 211 14.08 20.64 2.56
CA GLY A 211 14.49 22.04 2.45
C GLY A 211 14.13 22.64 1.09
N GLU A 212 13.80 23.92 1.08
CA GLU A 212 13.32 24.66 -0.10
C GLU A 212 14.22 24.50 -1.33
N LYS A 213 15.54 24.59 -1.15
CA LYS A 213 16.51 24.47 -2.27
C LYS A 213 16.47 23.12 -2.97
N ARG A 214 16.28 22.02 -2.23
CA ARG A 214 16.18 20.68 -2.86
C ARG A 214 14.82 20.51 -3.50
N LEU A 215 13.76 20.96 -2.82
CA LEU A 215 12.40 20.87 -3.33
C LEU A 215 12.24 21.63 -4.66
N SER A 216 12.82 22.83 -4.78
CA SER A 216 12.82 23.59 -6.04
C SER A 216 13.57 22.85 -7.17
N GLY A 217 14.64 22.15 -6.85
CA GLY A 217 15.34 21.27 -7.79
C GLY A 217 14.51 20.07 -8.29
N LEU A 218 13.45 19.69 -7.58
CA LEU A 218 12.55 18.59 -7.93
C LEU A 218 11.24 19.05 -8.57
N GLU A 219 11.07 20.34 -8.84
CA GLU A 219 9.80 20.90 -9.30
C GLU A 219 9.25 20.18 -10.55
N ASN A 220 10.13 19.83 -11.49
CA ASN A 220 9.76 19.13 -12.72
C ASN A 220 9.10 17.77 -12.48
N ILE A 221 9.42 17.10 -11.36
CA ILE A 221 8.83 15.80 -11.00
C ILE A 221 7.33 15.96 -10.70
N PHE A 222 6.94 17.08 -10.09
CA PHE A 222 5.57 17.32 -9.63
C PHE A 222 4.69 18.02 -10.68
N ARG A 223 5.29 18.58 -11.74
CA ARG A 223 4.57 19.18 -12.86
C ARG A 223 3.91 18.13 -13.77
N LYS A 224 2.97 18.61 -14.60
CA LYS A 224 2.25 17.79 -15.59
C LYS A 224 3.22 17.03 -16.52
N ASP A 225 4.27 17.69 -17.00
CA ASP A 225 5.25 17.05 -17.88
C ASP A 225 5.93 15.86 -17.21
N GLY A 226 6.28 15.98 -15.93
CA GLY A 226 6.82 14.88 -15.13
C GLY A 226 5.82 13.72 -14.99
N PHE A 227 4.53 14.03 -14.81
CA PHE A 227 3.48 13.02 -14.84
C PHE A 227 3.38 12.33 -16.22
N ASP A 228 3.42 13.08 -17.31
CA ASP A 228 3.29 12.57 -18.67
C ASP A 228 4.50 11.71 -19.08
N ILE A 229 5.71 12.07 -18.64
CA ILE A 229 6.92 11.23 -18.79
C ILE A 229 6.70 9.89 -18.09
N ARG A 230 6.35 9.93 -16.80
CA ARG A 230 6.09 8.71 -16.01
C ARG A 230 5.00 7.85 -16.61
N SER A 231 3.88 8.45 -16.99
CA SER A 231 2.72 7.74 -17.58
C SER A 231 3.12 6.94 -18.82
N ARG A 232 3.98 7.48 -19.67
CA ARG A 232 4.50 6.82 -20.88
C ARG A 232 5.52 5.72 -20.59
N ALA A 233 6.27 5.83 -19.49
CA ALA A 233 7.37 4.93 -19.15
C ALA A 233 6.99 3.79 -18.18
N ARG A 234 5.81 3.85 -17.53
CA ARG A 234 5.34 2.82 -16.59
C ARG A 234 5.32 1.44 -17.24
N SER A 235 6.02 0.50 -16.62
CA SER A 235 6.07 -0.89 -17.08
C SER A 235 6.18 -1.87 -15.92
N ARG A 236 5.31 -2.89 -15.93
CA ARG A 236 5.35 -3.99 -14.96
C ARG A 236 6.60 -4.85 -15.10
N SER A 237 7.10 -5.04 -16.33
CA SER A 237 8.36 -5.78 -16.52
C SER A 237 9.55 -5.03 -15.93
N ASN A 238 9.56 -3.69 -16.06
CA ASN A 238 10.61 -2.86 -15.47
C ASN A 238 10.61 -2.94 -13.95
N VAL A 239 9.44 -2.91 -13.30
CA VAL A 239 9.32 -3.10 -11.84
C VAL A 239 9.94 -4.44 -11.40
N LYS A 240 9.68 -5.53 -12.14
CA LYS A 240 10.26 -6.85 -11.85
C LYS A 240 11.78 -6.88 -11.99
N THR A 241 12.32 -6.22 -13.02
CA THR A 241 13.76 -6.05 -13.18
C THR A 241 14.37 -5.28 -12.01
N ILE A 242 13.79 -4.13 -11.65
CA ILE A 242 14.24 -3.32 -10.49
C ILE A 242 14.24 -4.17 -9.21
N LEU A 243 13.16 -4.91 -8.94
CA LEU A 243 13.07 -5.79 -7.78
C LEU A 243 14.20 -6.81 -7.73
N GLN A 244 14.43 -7.51 -8.85
CA GLN A 244 15.46 -8.54 -8.92
C GLN A 244 16.84 -7.95 -8.65
N GLU A 245 17.18 -6.84 -9.32
CA GLU A 245 18.47 -6.17 -9.15
C GLU A 245 18.65 -5.64 -7.72
N ASP A 246 17.61 -5.03 -7.16
CA ASP A 246 17.69 -4.42 -5.83
C ASP A 246 17.77 -5.46 -4.72
N ARG A 247 17.07 -6.61 -4.87
CA ARG A 247 17.24 -7.75 -3.98
C ARG A 247 18.68 -8.26 -4.01
N GLN A 248 19.27 -8.40 -5.20
CA GLN A 248 20.67 -8.83 -5.34
C GLN A 248 21.64 -7.82 -4.71
N LYS A 249 21.47 -6.52 -5.00
CA LYS A 249 22.29 -5.45 -4.39
C LYS A 249 22.18 -5.47 -2.87
N LEU A 250 20.97 -5.65 -2.33
CA LEU A 250 20.74 -5.66 -0.89
C LEU A 250 21.35 -6.90 -0.24
N ALA A 251 21.23 -8.08 -0.87
CA ALA A 251 21.87 -9.29 -0.40
C ALA A 251 23.38 -9.11 -0.25
N CYS A 252 24.04 -8.56 -1.28
CA CYS A 252 25.48 -8.26 -1.24
C CYS A 252 25.85 -7.28 -0.11
N ILE A 253 25.02 -6.28 0.18
CA ILE A 253 25.26 -5.34 1.29
C ILE A 253 25.11 -6.05 2.63
N ILE A 254 24.06 -6.86 2.80
CA ILE A 254 23.81 -7.61 4.04
C ILE A 254 24.97 -8.58 4.32
N GLU A 255 25.41 -9.33 3.31
CA GLU A 255 26.56 -10.23 3.43
C GLU A 255 27.83 -9.48 3.87
N LYS A 256 28.11 -8.33 3.25
CA LYS A 256 29.27 -7.49 3.63
C LYS A 256 29.20 -6.93 5.05
N ILE A 257 28.00 -6.68 5.57
CA ILE A 257 27.83 -6.18 6.94
C ILE A 257 27.97 -7.30 7.97
N ASN A 258 27.59 -8.53 7.60
CA ASN A 258 27.62 -9.69 8.48
C ASN A 258 28.94 -10.49 8.41
N SER A 259 29.81 -10.17 7.44
CA SER A 259 31.17 -10.69 7.33
C SER A 259 32.12 -9.95 8.28
#